data_AF-A0A7S4M5M2-F1
#
_entry.id   AF-A0A7S4M5M2-F1
#
_cell.length_a   1.000
_cell.length_b   1.000
_cell.length_c   1.000
_cell.angle_alpha   90.00
_cell.angle_beta   90.00
_cell.angle_gamma   90.00
#
_symmetry.space_group_name_H-M   'P 1'
#
loop_
_entity.id
_entity.type
_entity.pdbx_description
1 polymer ?
#
loop_
_entity_poly.entity_id
_entity_poly.type
_entity_poly.pdbx_seq_one_letter_code
_entity_poly.pdbx_strand_id
1 'polypeptide(L)'
;RSGSVDAVASDLPFGKQFLSVEANSKLFPRLLRELGRVLSPCGRAVLLTSEESAAVLIEPSALEAAGLSLHMALRTRHCNLKCVAVLLTPCGASVGFDVSGVEDGASGPWLSWKHDKPLVACT
;
A
#
# COMPACT_ATOMS: atom_id res chain seq x y z
N ARG A 1 4.60 -1.88 19.98
CA ARG A 1 5.85 -1.09 19.87
C ARG A 1 5.74 -0.18 18.64
N SER A 2 6.28 1.03 18.68
CA SER A 2 6.31 1.95 17.52
C SER A 2 7.60 1.78 16.73
N GLY A 3 7.57 2.06 15.42
CA GLY A 3 8.75 1.96 14.55
C GLY A 3 9.41 0.58 14.53
N SER A 4 8.63 -0.49 14.70
CA SER A 4 9.14 -1.84 14.95
C SER A 4 9.09 -2.76 13.73
N VAL A 5 8.56 -2.29 12.60
CA VAL A 5 8.35 -3.12 11.40
C VAL A 5 8.89 -2.40 10.17
N ASP A 6 9.69 -3.07 9.36
CA ASP A 6 10.27 -2.51 8.14
C ASP A 6 9.39 -2.73 6.89
N ALA A 7 8.53 -3.75 6.92
CA ALA A 7 7.66 -4.07 5.80
C ALA A 7 6.31 -4.60 6.28
N VAL A 8 5.23 -4.09 5.69
CA VAL A 8 3.88 -4.64 5.82
C VAL A 8 3.38 -5.00 4.42
N ALA A 9 2.82 -6.20 4.29
CA ALA A 9 2.06 -6.59 3.11
C ALA A 9 0.70 -7.08 3.59
N SER A 10 -0.39 -6.49 3.10
CA SER A 10 -1.73 -6.87 3.53
C SER A 10 -2.71 -6.90 2.37
N ASP A 11 -3.46 -8.00 2.33
CA ASP A 11 -4.62 -8.18 1.47
C ASP A 11 -5.86 -7.67 2.23
N LEU A 12 -6.24 -6.41 2.02
CA LEU A 12 -7.35 -5.79 2.73
C LEU A 12 -8.68 -6.29 2.20
N PRO A 13 -9.74 -6.36 3.01
CA PRO A 13 -11.04 -6.86 2.57
C PRO A 13 -11.53 -6.22 1.25
N PHE A 14 -12.03 -7.06 0.34
CA PHE A 14 -12.55 -6.66 -0.98
C PHE A 14 -14.04 -6.95 -1.11
N GLY A 15 -14.76 -6.00 -1.70
CA GLY A 15 -16.09 -6.21 -2.26
C GLY A 15 -17.18 -6.56 -1.24
N LYS A 16 -18.30 -7.09 -1.74
CA LYS A 16 -19.52 -7.37 -0.94
C LYS A 16 -19.39 -8.56 0.03
N GLN A 17 -18.32 -9.36 -0.09
CA GLN A 17 -18.09 -10.52 0.78
C GLN A 17 -17.38 -10.13 2.09
N PHE A 18 -16.66 -9.00 2.11
CA PHE A 18 -16.05 -8.47 3.33
C PHE A 18 -16.14 -6.94 3.34
N LEU A 19 -17.02 -6.43 4.22
CA LEU A 19 -17.25 -5.02 4.57
C LEU A 19 -17.74 -4.11 3.42
N SER A 20 -18.76 -3.29 3.70
CA SER A 20 -19.23 -2.25 2.76
C SER A 20 -18.21 -1.10 2.68
N VAL A 21 -18.31 -0.28 1.64
CA VAL A 21 -17.52 0.97 1.54
C VAL A 21 -17.68 1.84 2.79
N GLU A 22 -18.87 1.87 3.39
CA GLU A 22 -19.13 2.59 4.65
C GLU A 22 -18.40 1.98 5.85
N ALA A 23 -18.26 0.66 5.91
CA ALA A 23 -17.47 0.03 6.96
C ALA A 23 -15.96 0.27 6.74
N ASN A 24 -15.51 0.28 5.49
CA ASN A 24 -14.12 0.60 5.12
C ASN A 24 -13.76 2.07 5.42
N SER A 25 -14.71 3.01 5.32
CA SER A 25 -14.49 4.41 5.72
C SER A 25 -14.20 4.59 7.21
N LYS A 26 -14.61 3.63 8.05
CA LYS A 26 -14.27 3.60 9.49
C LYS A 26 -12.97 2.81 9.74
N LEU A 27 -12.73 1.74 8.98
CA LEU A 27 -11.59 0.84 9.17
C LEU A 27 -10.27 1.43 8.66
N PHE A 28 -10.25 1.92 7.42
CA PHE A 28 -9.00 2.31 6.75
C PHE A 28 -8.29 3.47 7.45
N PRO A 29 -8.97 4.52 7.95
CA PRO A 29 -8.28 5.57 8.72
C PRO A 29 -7.61 5.04 10.00
N ARG A 30 -8.21 4.03 10.65
CA ARG A 30 -7.61 3.38 11.84
C ARG A 30 -6.41 2.52 11.46
N LEU A 31 -6.53 1.77 10.36
CA LEU A 31 -5.42 1.00 9.79
C LEU A 31 -4.23 1.91 9.44
N LEU A 32 -4.47 3.00 8.70
CA LEU A 32 -3.42 3.95 8.31
C LEU A 32 -2.71 4.53 9.53
N ARG A 33 -3.45 4.93 10.57
CA ARG A 33 -2.86 5.41 11.83
C ARG A 33 -1.95 4.36 12.48
N GLU A 34 -2.38 3.11 12.52
CA GLU A 34 -1.55 2.03 13.08
C GLU A 34 -0.34 1.74 12.20
N LEU A 35 -0.47 1.79 10.87
CA LEU A 35 0.66 1.66 9.94
C LEU A 35 1.70 2.75 10.19
N GLY A 36 1.29 4.02 10.28
CA GLY A 36 2.18 5.14 10.63
C GLY A 36 2.86 4.96 11.99
N ARG A 37 2.19 4.33 12.96
CA ARG A 37 2.75 4.03 14.28
C ARG A 37 3.78 2.89 14.24
N VAL A 38 3.53 1.82 13.51
CA VAL A 38 4.37 0.60 13.56
C VAL A 38 5.51 0.58 12.56
N LEU A 39 5.37 1.26 11.42
CA LEU A 39 6.42 1.32 10.41
C LEU A 39 7.66 2.05 10.95
N SER A 40 8.83 1.46 10.74
CA SER A 40 10.11 2.14 10.94
C SER A 40 10.23 3.34 9.98
N PRO A 41 11.10 4.34 10.24
CA PRO A 41 11.23 5.52 9.38
C PRO A 41 11.53 5.23 7.91
N CYS A 42 12.22 4.13 7.60
CA CYS A 42 12.51 3.69 6.23
C CYS A 42 11.62 2.49 5.82
N GLY A 43 10.56 2.24 6.57
CA GLY A 43 9.63 1.13 6.39
C GLY A 43 8.66 1.36 5.22
N ARG A 44 8.03 0.28 4.78
CA ARG A 44 7.12 0.26 3.62
C ARG A 44 5.87 -0.55 3.90
N ALA A 45 4.75 -0.15 3.33
CA ALA A 45 3.52 -0.94 3.33
C ALA A 45 2.99 -1.12 1.92
N VAL A 46 2.73 -2.37 1.53
CA VAL A 46 2.01 -2.73 0.31
C VAL A 46 0.62 -3.21 0.71
N LEU A 47 -0.42 -2.51 0.28
CA LEU A 47 -1.80 -2.83 0.61
C LEU A 47 -2.57 -3.12 -0.68
N LEU A 48 -3.26 -4.26 -0.74
CA LEU A 48 -4.15 -4.60 -1.85
C LEU A 48 -5.60 -4.38 -1.39
N THR A 49 -6.41 -3.65 -2.15
CA THR A 49 -7.86 -3.50 -1.90
C THR A 49 -8.65 -3.38 -3.20
N SER A 50 -9.98 -3.36 -3.14
CA SER A 50 -10.83 -3.24 -4.34
C SER A 50 -10.74 -1.83 -4.92
N GLU A 51 -10.92 -1.68 -6.24
CA GLU A 51 -10.92 -0.36 -6.90
C GLU A 51 -11.97 0.59 -6.27
N GLU A 52 -13.12 0.05 -5.84
CA GLU A 52 -14.18 0.79 -5.17
C GLU A 52 -13.74 1.33 -3.79
N SER A 53 -13.00 0.53 -3.01
CA SER A 53 -12.54 0.93 -1.67
C SER A 53 -11.22 1.70 -1.70
N ALA A 54 -10.48 1.66 -2.82
CA ALA A 54 -9.19 2.32 -2.95
C ALA A 54 -9.27 3.83 -2.70
N ALA A 55 -10.37 4.50 -3.10
CA ALA A 55 -10.56 5.93 -2.89
C ALA A 55 -10.52 6.35 -1.41
N VAL A 56 -11.02 5.49 -0.51
CA VAL A 56 -10.96 5.72 0.94
C VAL A 56 -9.54 5.53 1.47
N LEU A 57 -8.80 4.56 0.92
CA LEU A 57 -7.45 4.22 1.38
C LEU A 57 -6.41 5.28 0.97
N ILE A 58 -6.56 5.87 -0.21
CA ILE A 58 -5.63 6.87 -0.76
C ILE A 58 -6.07 8.31 -0.50
N GLU A 59 -7.04 8.52 0.39
CA GLU A 59 -7.53 9.85 0.73
C GLU A 59 -6.37 10.67 1.33
N PRO A 60 -5.98 11.82 0.71
CA PRO A 60 -4.79 12.54 1.11
C PRO A 60 -4.76 12.97 2.57
N SER A 61 -5.89 13.45 3.12
CA SER A 61 -5.92 13.93 4.51
C SER A 61 -5.75 12.80 5.53
N ALA A 62 -6.25 11.59 5.23
CA ALA A 62 -6.07 10.40 6.05
C ALA A 62 -4.64 9.89 6.02
N LEU A 63 -3.96 9.96 4.87
CA LEU A 63 -2.54 9.62 4.74
C LEU A 63 -1.67 10.62 5.51
N GLU A 64 -1.91 11.92 5.34
CA GLU A 64 -1.19 12.97 6.06
C GLU A 64 -1.39 12.86 7.58
N ALA A 65 -2.63 12.66 8.04
CA ALA A 65 -2.93 12.46 9.45
C ALA A 65 -2.27 11.20 10.05
N ALA A 66 -1.94 10.22 9.22
CA ALA A 66 -1.20 9.02 9.60
C ALA A 66 0.33 9.19 9.47
N GLY A 67 0.82 10.32 8.94
CA GLY A 67 2.24 10.51 8.65
C GLY A 67 2.74 9.59 7.52
N LEU A 68 1.88 9.25 6.57
CA LEU A 68 2.18 8.37 5.44
C LEU A 68 2.13 9.15 4.12
N SER A 69 2.88 8.67 3.14
CA SER A 69 2.90 9.17 1.76
C SER A 69 2.62 8.02 0.79
N LEU A 70 1.75 8.28 -0.18
CA LEU A 70 1.51 7.37 -1.29
C LEU A 70 2.64 7.51 -2.31
N HIS A 71 3.43 6.46 -2.49
CA HIS A 71 4.50 6.43 -3.49
C HIS A 71 4.04 5.84 -4.82
N MET A 72 3.13 4.88 -4.78
CA MET A 72 2.68 4.17 -5.98
C MET A 72 1.29 3.60 -5.79
N ALA A 73 0.51 3.57 -6.87
CA ALA A 73 -0.72 2.82 -6.96
C ALA A 73 -0.72 2.05 -8.29
N LEU A 74 -0.93 0.75 -8.22
CA LEU A 74 -1.04 -0.14 -9.37
C LEU A 74 -2.46 -0.71 -9.41
N ARG A 75 -3.16 -0.49 -10.53
CA ARG A 75 -4.43 -1.16 -10.79
C ARG A 75 -4.14 -2.54 -11.37
N THR A 76 -4.82 -3.55 -10.86
CA THR A 76 -4.66 -4.95 -11.30
C THR A 76 -6.00 -5.67 -11.27
N ARG A 77 -6.03 -6.90 -11.75
CA ARG A 77 -7.19 -7.77 -11.73
C ARG A 77 -6.83 -9.10 -11.09
N HIS A 78 -7.56 -9.48 -10.05
CA HIS A 78 -7.42 -10.79 -9.40
C HIS A 78 -8.73 -11.58 -9.55
N CYS A 79 -8.70 -12.71 -10.27
CA CYS A 79 -9.85 -13.61 -10.46
C CYS A 79 -11.17 -12.89 -10.84
N ASN A 80 -11.11 -11.92 -11.76
CA ASN A 80 -12.19 -11.03 -12.22
C ASN A 80 -12.52 -9.79 -11.36
N LEU A 81 -11.95 -9.65 -10.17
CA LEU A 81 -12.10 -8.47 -9.33
C LEU A 81 -11.07 -7.40 -9.72
N LYS A 82 -11.53 -6.15 -9.86
CA LYS A 82 -10.64 -5.01 -10.04
C LYS A 82 -10.07 -4.60 -8.69
N CYS A 83 -8.75 -4.63 -8.57
CA CYS A 83 -8.03 -4.37 -7.35
C CYS A 83 -6.98 -3.28 -7.57
N VAL A 84 -6.57 -2.64 -6.49
CA VAL A 84 -5.51 -1.64 -6.46
C VAL A 84 -4.52 -2.04 -5.39
N ALA A 85 -3.25 -2.19 -5.78
CA ALA A 85 -2.13 -2.31 -4.87
C ALA A 85 -1.54 -0.92 -4.65
N VAL A 86 -1.37 -0.50 -3.40
CA VAL A 86 -0.75 0.79 -3.06
C VAL A 86 0.51 0.56 -2.25
N LEU A 87 1.54 1.37 -2.54
CA LEU A 87 2.76 1.46 -1.75
C LEU A 87 2.72 2.74 -0.91
N LEU A 88 2.75 2.56 0.41
CA LEU A 88 2.81 3.63 1.39
C LEU A 88 4.14 3.60 2.13
N THR A 89 4.65 4.76 2.50
CA THR A 89 5.83 4.92 3.35
C THR A 89 5.59 6.01 4.38
N PRO A 90 6.36 6.05 5.47
CA PRO A 90 6.41 7.24 6.32
C PRO A 90 6.77 8.49 5.52
N CYS A 91 6.19 9.63 5.90
CA CYS A 91 6.47 10.93 5.32
C CYS A 91 7.96 11.27 5.50
N GLY A 92 8.66 11.54 4.39
CA GLY A 92 10.12 11.80 4.38
C GLY A 92 10.99 10.60 4.01
N ALA A 93 10.43 9.39 3.91
CA ALA A 93 11.15 8.23 3.40
C ALA A 93 11.25 8.30 1.86
N SER A 94 12.47 8.34 1.32
CA SER A 94 12.71 8.15 -0.11
C SER A 94 12.87 6.65 -0.38
N VAL A 95 12.07 6.11 -1.30
CA VAL A 95 12.16 4.70 -1.67
C VAL A 95 12.46 4.61 -3.16
N GLY A 96 13.67 4.16 -3.48
CA GLY A 96 14.00 3.76 -4.84
C GLY A 96 13.23 2.49 -5.19
N PHE A 97 12.22 2.59 -6.04
CA PHE A 97 11.58 1.44 -6.67
C PHE A 97 11.82 1.48 -8.17
N ASP A 98 12.23 0.33 -8.72
CA ASP A 98 12.25 0.09 -10.15
C ASP A 98 11.01 -0.74 -10.51
N VAL A 99 10.06 -0.11 -11.21
CA VAL A 99 8.83 -0.75 -11.72
C VAL A 99 8.94 -1.11 -13.20
N SER A 100 10.14 -1.12 -13.76
CA SER A 100 10.38 -1.61 -15.12
C SER A 100 10.09 -3.12 -15.21
N GLY A 101 8.82 -3.48 -15.43
CA GLY A 101 8.39 -4.87 -15.57
C GLY A 101 6.93 -5.16 -15.23
N VAL A 102 6.14 -4.18 -14.78
CA VAL A 102 4.69 -4.39 -14.63
C VAL A 102 4.02 -4.19 -15.99
N GLU A 103 3.97 -5.25 -16.79
CA GLU A 103 3.10 -5.31 -17.96
C GLU A 103 1.66 -5.58 -17.49
N ASP A 104 0.68 -4.93 -18.13
CA ASP A 104 -0.76 -5.21 -18.01
C ASP A 104 -1.05 -6.63 -18.53
N GLY A 105 -0.68 -7.64 -17.75
CA GLY A 105 -0.60 -9.01 -18.22
C GLY A 105 -1.69 -9.89 -17.65
N ALA A 106 -2.78 -10.07 -18.40
CA ALA A 106 -3.64 -11.26 -18.29
C ALA A 106 -2.89 -12.58 -18.61
N SER A 107 -1.58 -12.53 -18.89
CA SER A 107 -0.73 -13.68 -19.17
C SER A 107 0.75 -13.24 -19.16
N GLY A 108 1.42 -13.27 -18.01
CA GLY A 108 2.84 -12.93 -17.90
C GLY A 108 3.40 -13.22 -16.49
N PRO A 109 4.71 -13.52 -16.36
CA PRO A 109 5.24 -14.16 -15.16
C PRO A 109 5.20 -13.22 -13.95
N TRP A 110 4.79 -13.80 -12.83
CA TRP A 110 4.73 -13.26 -11.47
C TRP A 110 5.79 -12.21 -11.18
N LEU A 111 5.38 -11.16 -10.43
CA LEU A 111 6.22 -10.07 -9.92
C LEU A 111 7.68 -10.51 -9.71
N SER A 112 8.57 -10.08 -10.59
CA SER A 112 10.01 -10.21 -10.38
C SER A 112 10.46 -9.14 -9.39
N TRP A 113 10.53 -9.49 -8.11
CA TRP A 113 11.22 -8.70 -7.09
C TRP A 113 12.73 -8.67 -7.41
N LYS A 114 13.26 -7.53 -7.87
CA LYS A 114 14.72 -7.34 -7.97
C LYS A 114 15.24 -6.66 -6.72
N HIS A 115 16.05 -7.39 -5.96
CA HIS A 115 16.66 -6.95 -4.70
C HIS A 115 17.93 -6.11 -4.93
N ASP A 116 17.92 -5.14 -5.86
CA ASP A 116 19.14 -4.38 -6.18
C ASP A 116 18.84 -2.89 -6.31
N LYS A 117 18.79 -2.21 -5.15
CA LYS A 117 19.31 -0.86 -4.94
C LYS A 117 19.46 -0.65 -3.43
N PRO A 118 20.61 -0.18 -2.93
CA PRO A 118 20.75 0.14 -1.52
C PRO A 118 19.69 1.16 -1.13
N LEU A 119 19.05 0.93 0.02
CA LEU A 119 18.21 1.93 0.68
C LEU A 119 19.02 3.23 0.71
N VAL A 120 18.52 4.28 0.06
CA VAL A 120 19.12 5.62 0.18
C VAL A 120 19.12 5.93 1.67
N ALA A 121 20.29 6.21 2.22
CA ALA A 121 20.48 6.41 3.65
C ALA A 121 19.51 7.50 4.13
N CYS A 122 18.54 7.11 4.96
CA CYS A 122 17.76 8.03 5.77
C CYS A 122 18.75 8.64 6.78
N THR A 123 19.28 9.83 6.51
CA THR A 123 20.10 10.61 7.45
C THR A 123 19.27 11.14 8.60
#